data_AF-A0A7V1BZD5-F1
#
_entry.id   AF-A0A7V1BZD5-F1
#
_cell.length_a   1.000
_cell.length_b   1.000
_cell.length_c   1.000
_cell.angle_alpha   90.00
_cell.angle_beta   90.00
_cell.angle_gamma   90.00
#
_symmetry.space_group_name_H-M   'P 1'
#
loop_
_entity.id
_entity.type
_entity.pdbx_description
1 polymer ?
#
loop_
_entity_poly.entity_id
_entity_poly.type
_entity_poly.pdbx_seq_one_letter_code
_entity_poly.pdbx_strand_id
1 'polypeptide(L)'
;MKKIKIDKKVPVPHNPGNEGNKGNKGSGKYPWYEMEAGDSFFVAYVKLASMRSMASRKGKEMKVKFAVREERNGVRVWRTK
;
A
#
# COMPACT_ATOMS: atom_id res chain seq x y z
N MET A 1 -19.39 14.60 23.55
CA MET A 1 -19.02 13.68 22.44
C MET A 1 -20.29 12.99 21.95
N LYS A 2 -20.62 13.05 20.65
CA LYS A 2 -21.80 12.36 20.10
C LYS A 2 -21.49 10.87 19.93
N LYS A 3 -22.36 10.00 20.46
CA LYS A 3 -22.22 8.54 20.41
C LYS A 3 -22.72 8.05 19.06
N ILE A 4 -21.86 7.39 18.27
CA ILE A 4 -22.26 6.76 17.00
C ILE A 4 -23.07 5.49 17.34
N LYS A 5 -24.25 5.34 16.74
CA LYS A 5 -25.10 4.16 16.92
C LYS A 5 -24.62 3.04 15.97
N ILE A 6 -24.51 1.83 16.49
CA ILE A 6 -24.16 0.64 15.70
C ILE A 6 -25.44 -0.11 15.35
N ASP A 7 -25.73 -0.24 14.07
CA ASP A 7 -26.85 -1.04 13.60
C ASP A 7 -26.46 -2.53 13.54
N LYS A 8 -27.28 -3.38 14.14
CA LYS A 8 -27.11 -4.84 14.15
C LYS A 8 -28.07 -5.46 13.13
N LYS A 9 -27.66 -6.57 12.48
CA LYS A 9 -28.45 -7.33 11.48
C LYS A 9 -28.58 -6.69 10.09
N VAL A 10 -27.66 -5.81 9.69
CA VAL A 10 -27.53 -5.40 8.29
C VAL A 10 -26.88 -6.56 7.52
N PRO A 11 -27.49 -7.08 6.43
CA PRO A 11 -26.88 -8.13 5.64
C PRO A 11 -25.56 -7.63 5.03
N VAL A 12 -24.51 -8.44 5.13
CA VAL A 12 -23.22 -8.12 4.53
C VAL A 12 -23.40 -8.10 3.02
N PRO A 13 -23.10 -6.99 2.32
CA PRO A 13 -23.20 -6.96 0.86
C PRO A 13 -22.31 -8.05 0.28
N HIS A 14 -22.80 -8.76 -0.73
CA HIS A 14 -21.97 -9.68 -1.51
C HIS A 14 -20.78 -8.87 -2.04
N ASN A 15 -19.59 -9.19 -1.54
CA ASN A 15 -18.35 -8.54 -1.96
C ASN A 15 -17.74 -9.43 -3.05
N PRO A 16 -17.93 -9.12 -4.35
CA PRO A 16 -17.35 -9.93 -5.43
C PRO A 16 -15.80 -9.89 -5.42
N GLY A 17 -15.20 -9.03 -4.59
CA GLY A 17 -13.77 -8.72 -4.56
C GLY A 17 -12.82 -9.82 -4.09
N ASN A 18 -13.28 -11.05 -3.84
CA ASN A 18 -12.41 -12.17 -3.47
C ASN A 18 -12.52 -13.41 -4.38
N GLU A 19 -13.52 -13.51 -5.26
CA GLU A 19 -13.61 -14.64 -6.19
C GLU A 19 -12.65 -14.49 -7.39
N GLY A 20 -12.29 -13.25 -7.74
CA GLY A 20 -11.36 -12.94 -8.83
C GLY A 20 -9.90 -12.69 -8.41
N ASN A 21 -9.59 -12.66 -7.11
CA ASN A 21 -8.24 -12.31 -6.62
C ASN A 21 -7.29 -13.53 -6.50
N LYS A 22 -7.51 -14.55 -7.35
CA LYS A 22 -6.56 -15.63 -7.62
C LYS A 22 -5.53 -15.13 -8.64
N GLY A 23 -4.54 -14.35 -8.18
CA GLY A 23 -3.39 -14.07 -9.05
C GLY A 23 -2.79 -12.69 -8.83
N ASN A 24 -1.95 -12.57 -7.82
CA ASN A 24 -0.72 -11.78 -7.90
C ASN A 24 0.26 -12.28 -6.84
N LYS A 25 0.50 -13.59 -6.87
CA LYS A 25 1.67 -14.23 -6.26
C LYS A 25 2.76 -14.17 -7.33
N GLY A 26 3.71 -13.25 -7.24
CA GLY A 26 4.88 -13.31 -8.10
C GLY A 26 5.67 -12.02 -8.19
N SER A 27 5.17 -11.03 -8.92
CA SER A 27 5.92 -9.81 -9.21
C SER A 27 5.08 -8.59 -8.80
N GLY A 28 5.34 -8.08 -7.60
CA GLY A 28 4.71 -6.84 -7.17
C GLY A 28 4.98 -5.74 -8.20
N LYS A 29 3.98 -4.90 -8.49
CA LYS A 29 4.07 -3.72 -9.39
C LYS A 29 5.27 -2.79 -9.12
N TYR A 30 5.95 -2.94 -7.98
CA TYR A 30 7.04 -2.07 -7.54
C TYR A 30 8.21 -2.93 -7.03
N PRO A 31 9.46 -2.46 -7.19
CA PRO A 31 10.68 -3.23 -6.97
C PRO A 31 11.07 -3.36 -5.49
N TRP A 32 10.11 -3.67 -4.60
CA TRP A 32 10.33 -3.63 -3.14
C TRP A 32 11.51 -4.48 -2.68
N TYR A 33 11.63 -5.71 -3.20
CA TYR A 33 12.63 -6.71 -2.79
C TYR A 33 14.02 -6.46 -3.38
N GLU A 34 14.10 -5.67 -4.45
CA GLU A 34 15.34 -5.35 -5.16
C GLU A 34 16.00 -4.08 -4.60
N MET A 35 15.27 -3.25 -3.85
CA MET A 35 15.83 -2.05 -3.24
C MET A 35 16.79 -2.39 -2.11
N GLU A 36 17.96 -1.76 -2.10
CA GLU A 36 18.89 -1.70 -0.98
C GLU A 36 18.70 -0.43 -0.13
N ALA A 37 19.28 -0.37 1.07
CA ALA A 37 19.19 0.81 1.91
C ALA A 37 19.93 1.98 1.24
N GLY A 38 19.22 3.09 1.01
CA GLY A 38 19.70 4.23 0.23
C GLY A 38 19.01 4.35 -1.14
N ASP A 39 18.49 3.26 -1.68
CA ASP A 39 17.84 3.27 -2.99
C ASP A 39 16.51 4.03 -2.97
N SER A 40 16.15 4.54 -4.15
CA SER A 40 14.85 5.14 -4.37
C SER A 40 14.28 4.81 -5.75
N PHE A 41 12.95 4.73 -5.84
CA PHE A 41 12.25 4.66 -7.12
C PHE A 41 11.12 5.70 -7.16
N PHE A 42 10.81 6.15 -8.38
CA PHE A 42 9.74 7.10 -8.66
C PHE A 42 8.58 6.40 -9.38
N VAL A 43 7.35 6.76 -9.02
CA VAL A 43 6.14 6.30 -9.69
C VAL A 43 5.25 7.49 -10.01
N ALA A 44 5.06 7.73 -11.30
CA ALA A 44 4.16 8.77 -11.79
C ALA A 44 2.68 8.40 -11.56
N TYR A 45 1.85 9.43 -11.37
CA TYR A 45 0.39 9.33 -11.33
C TYR A 45 -0.19 8.39 -10.26
N VAL A 46 0.55 8.16 -9.18
CA VAL A 46 0.06 7.39 -8.03
C VAL A 46 -0.22 8.33 -6.86
N LYS A 47 -1.38 8.13 -6.23
CA LYS A 47 -1.76 8.88 -5.02
C LYS A 47 -0.83 8.54 -3.86
N LEU A 48 -0.34 9.58 -3.18
CA LEU A 48 0.52 9.47 -2.00
C LEU A 48 -0.03 8.55 -0.92
N ALA A 49 -1.33 8.66 -0.60
CA ALA A 49 -1.98 7.85 0.42
C ALA A 49 -1.92 6.35 0.10
N SER A 50 -2.19 5.96 -1.15
CA SER A 50 -2.13 4.56 -1.59
C SER A 50 -0.70 4.03 -1.49
N MET A 51 0.30 4.80 -1.92
CA MET A 51 1.70 4.39 -1.84
C MET A 51 2.17 4.25 -0.40
N ARG A 52 1.78 5.16 0.50
CA ARG A 52 2.09 5.05 1.95
C ARG A 52 1.53 3.77 2.58
N SER A 53 0.29 3.41 2.26
CA SER A 53 -0.31 2.17 2.76
C SER A 53 0.42 0.92 2.24
N MET A 54 0.78 0.91 0.96
CA MET A 54 1.54 -0.19 0.36
C MET A 54 2.95 -0.32 0.95
N ALA A 55 3.69 0.79 1.05
CA ALA A 55 5.03 0.85 1.61
C ALA A 55 5.05 0.44 3.10
N SER A 56 4.06 0.86 3.89
CA SER A 56 3.92 0.46 5.30
C SER A 56 3.69 -1.06 5.44
N ARG A 57 2.80 -1.63 4.61
CA ARG A 57 2.55 -3.08 4.60
C ARG A 57 3.81 -3.85 4.23
N LYS A 58 4.51 -3.44 3.15
CA LYS A 58 5.73 -4.13 2.71
C LYS A 58 6.90 -3.96 3.64
N GLY A 59 7.06 -2.78 4.26
CA GLY A 59 8.06 -2.57 5.31
C GLY A 59 7.89 -3.52 6.50
N LYS A 60 6.64 -3.78 6.93
CA LYS A 60 6.35 -4.78 7.99
C LYS A 60 6.68 -6.21 7.55
N GLU A 61 6.31 -6.57 6.32
CA GLU A 61 6.56 -7.90 5.77
C GLU A 61 8.05 -8.21 5.63
N MET A 62 8.82 -7.25 5.11
CA MET A 62 10.26 -7.39 4.87
C MET A 62 11.12 -6.99 6.08
N LYS A 63 10.52 -6.47 7.16
CA LYS A 63 11.21 -5.90 8.33
C LYS A 63 12.18 -4.75 8.00
N VAL A 64 11.83 -3.93 6.99
CA VAL A 64 12.61 -2.76 6.52
C VAL A 64 11.80 -1.47 6.69
N LYS A 65 12.43 -0.31 6.47
CA LYS A 65 11.72 0.98 6.49
C LYS A 65 11.74 1.64 5.12
N PHE A 66 10.57 2.15 4.72
CA PHE A 66 10.43 2.97 3.52
C PHE A 66 9.99 4.39 3.89
N ALA A 67 10.58 5.40 3.24
CA ALA A 67 10.07 6.76 3.25
C ALA A 67 9.32 7.02 1.95
N VAL A 68 8.17 7.70 2.03
CA VAL A 68 7.37 8.07 0.85
C VAL A 68 7.13 9.57 0.87
N ARG A 69 7.45 10.23 -0.24
CA ARG A 69 7.18 11.66 -0.45
C ARG A 69 6.52 11.86 -1.81
N GLU A 70 5.72 12.91 -1.89
CA GLU A 70 5.17 13.38 -3.15
C GLU A 70 6.26 14.11 -3.91
N GLU A 71 6.38 13.82 -5.20
CA GLU A 71 7.37 14.43 -6.08
C GLU A 71 6.73 14.64 -7.45
N ARG A 72 6.72 15.89 -7.92
CA ARG A 72 6.13 16.29 -9.21
C ARG A 72 4.66 15.82 -9.33
N ASN A 73 4.40 14.88 -10.23
CA ASN A 73 3.09 14.30 -10.54
C ASN A 73 2.93 12.87 -9.99
N GLY A 74 3.74 12.50 -8.99
CA GLY A 74 3.77 11.15 -8.48
C GLY A 74 4.40 11.06 -7.09
N VAL A 75 5.00 9.92 -6.81
CA VAL A 75 5.57 9.60 -5.51
C VAL A 75 6.97 9.02 -5.68
N ARG A 76 7.88 9.46 -4.82
CA ARG A 76 9.17 8.81 -4.64
C ARG A 76 9.18 8.02 -3.34
N VAL A 77 9.74 6.84 -3.42
CA VAL A 77 9.88 5.90 -2.32
C VAL A 77 11.36 5.62 -2.12
N TRP A 78 11.84 5.74 -0.88
CA TRP A 78 13.20 5.40 -0.49
C TRP A 78 13.18 4.22 0.46
N ARG A 79 14.16 3.32 0.37
CA ARG A 79 14.44 2.35 1.44
C ARG A 79 15.44 2.98 2.39
N THR A 80 15.03 3.25 3.62
CA THR A 80 15.85 3.98 4.60
C THR A 80 16.59 3.08 5.58
N LYS A 81 16.19 1.81 5.70
CA LYS A 81 16.84 0.76 6.49
C LYS A 81 16.63 -0.60 5.83
#